data_AF-A0A537MUY7-F1
#
_entry.id   AF-A0A537MUY7-F1
#
_cell.length_a   1.000
_cell.length_b   1.000
_cell.length_c   1.000
_cell.angle_alpha   90.00
_cell.angle_beta   90.00
_cell.angle_gamma   90.00
#
_symmetry.space_group_name_H-M   'P 1'
#
loop_
_entity.id
_entity.type
_entity.pdbx_description
1 polymer ?
#
loop_
_entity_poly.entity_id
_entity_poly.type
_entity_poly.pdbx_seq_one_letter_code
_entity_poly.pdbx_strand_id
1 'polypeptide(L)'
;MTGWGNIVIQGVLIGGLYAMFAAGLALIFGVMRLVNIAHGDLIVLAAYLALIATDALAINPLAAIAFVAPAMAALGYGLQRGLLNRTLGDDLLPPLLV
;
A
#
# COMPACT_ATOMS: atom_id res chain seq x y z
N MET A 1 17.16 -25.99 -6.90
CA MET A 1 17.73 -24.63 -6.81
C MET A 1 18.04 -24.27 -5.34
N THR A 2 18.89 -25.05 -4.66
CA THR A 2 19.25 -24.85 -3.24
C THR A 2 20.71 -24.43 -3.10
N GLY A 3 21.04 -23.27 -3.69
CA GLY A 3 22.35 -22.65 -3.51
C GLY A 3 22.29 -21.63 -2.36
N TRP A 4 23.29 -21.65 -1.46
CA TRP A 4 23.43 -20.68 -0.37
C TRP A 4 23.36 -19.22 -0.87
N GLY A 5 23.90 -18.95 -2.07
CA GLY A 5 23.79 -17.63 -2.71
C GLY A 5 22.34 -17.20 -3.01
N ASN A 6 21.47 -18.12 -3.43
CA ASN A 6 20.06 -17.81 -3.68
C ASN A 6 19.32 -17.45 -2.38
N ILE A 7 19.63 -18.13 -1.27
CA ILE A 7 19.04 -17.87 0.04
C ILE A 7 19.43 -16.47 0.53
N VAL A 8 20.71 -16.10 0.40
CA VAL A 8 21.19 -14.77 0.80
C VAL A 8 20.53 -13.68 -0.06
N ILE A 9 20.47 -13.87 -1.38
CA ILE A 9 19.83 -12.91 -2.29
C ILE A 9 18.35 -12.73 -1.94
N GLN A 10 17.59 -13.82 -1.78
CA GLN A 10 16.18 -13.73 -1.40
C GLN A 10 15.99 -13.08 -0.03
N GLY A 11 16.84 -13.40 0.95
CA GLY A 11 16.80 -12.79 2.27
C GLY A 11 17.03 -11.29 2.23
N VAL A 12 18.00 -10.81 1.44
CA VAL A 12 18.26 -9.38 1.24
C VAL A 12 17.10 -8.69 0.52
N LEU A 13 16.54 -9.30 -0.52
CA LEU A 13 15.42 -8.71 -1.27
C LEU A 13 14.17 -8.56 -0.40
N ILE A 14 13.80 -9.61 0.34
CA ILE A 14 12.65 -9.59 1.24
C ILE A 14 12.90 -8.66 2.45
N GLY A 15 14.10 -8.70 3.03
CA GLY A 15 14.49 -7.79 4.11
C GLY A 15 14.47 -6.33 3.67
N GLY A 16 14.94 -6.03 2.45
CA GLY A 16 14.88 -4.69 1.86
C GLY A 16 13.44 -4.21 1.62
N LEU A 17 12.55 -5.10 1.15
CA LEU A 17 11.13 -4.80 1.01
C LEU A 17 10.51 -4.40 2.36
N TYR A 18 10.75 -5.18 3.42
CA TYR A 18 10.25 -4.86 4.75
C TYR A 18 10.87 -3.59 5.33
N ALA A 19 12.16 -3.35 5.09
CA ALA A 19 12.83 -2.11 5.50
C ALA A 19 12.21 -0.87 4.82
N MET A 20 11.88 -0.96 3.52
CA MET A 20 11.18 0.11 2.81
C MET A 20 9.78 0.38 3.39
N PHE A 21 9.01 -0.67 3.70
CA PHE A 21 7.71 -0.53 4.34
C PHE A 21 7.82 0.13 5.73
N ALA A 22 8.77 -0.32 6.55
CA ALA A 22 9.01 0.25 7.87
C ALA A 22 9.44 1.72 7.80
N ALA A 23 10.34 2.07 6.88
CA ALA A 23 10.77 3.45 6.66
C ALA A 23 9.61 4.35 6.21
N GLY A 24 8.76 3.88 5.29
CA GLY A 24 7.56 4.61 4.86
C GLY A 24 6.60 4.86 6.02
N LEU A 25 6.35 3.84 6.83
CA LEU A 25 5.50 3.96 8.02
C LEU A 25 6.09 4.94 9.05
N ALA A 26 7.40 4.88 9.29
CA ALA A 26 8.11 5.80 10.18
C ALA A 26 8.05 7.25 9.68
N LEU A 27 8.10 7.49 8.38
CA LEU A 27 7.95 8.83 7.80
C LEU A 27 6.52 9.37 7.94
N ILE A 28 5.51 8.52 7.73
CA ILE A 28 4.09 8.88 7.92
C ILE A 28 3.86 9.32 9.36
N PHE A 29 4.28 8.53 10.35
CA PHE A 29 4.08 8.88 11.77
C PHE A 29 5.05 9.95 12.30
N GLY A 30 6.26 10.05 11.73
CA GLY A 30 7.30 10.94 12.23
C GLY A 30 7.16 12.38 11.78
N VAL A 31 6.62 12.63 10.58
CA VAL A 31 6.55 13.98 10.00
C VAL A 31 5.11 14.39 9.65
N MET A 32 4.23 13.46 9.28
CA MET A 32 2.85 13.81 8.95
C MET A 32 1.95 13.78 10.18
N ARG A 33 1.17 14.84 10.40
CA ARG A 33 0.18 14.96 11.49
C ARG A 33 -1.14 14.24 11.20
N LEU A 34 -1.16 13.29 10.27
CA LEU A 34 -2.36 12.60 9.80
C LEU A 34 -2.13 11.10 9.82
N VAL A 35 -2.97 10.37 10.57
CA VAL A 35 -2.91 8.91 10.69
C VAL A 35 -4.09 8.31 9.94
N ASN A 36 -3.83 7.76 8.76
CA ASN A 36 -4.82 7.04 7.96
C ASN A 36 -4.80 5.55 8.35
N ILE A 37 -5.64 5.15 9.30
CA ILE A 37 -5.88 3.75 9.73
C ILE A 37 -6.48 2.93 8.58
N ALA A 38 -7.33 3.52 7.74
CA ALA A 38 -7.89 2.86 6.57
C ALA A 38 -6.84 2.47 5.50
N HIS A 39 -5.61 2.99 5.60
CA HIS A 39 -4.53 2.63 4.68
C HIS A 39 -4.22 1.13 4.68
N GLY A 40 -4.25 0.48 5.85
CA GLY A 40 -4.01 -0.95 5.97
C GLY A 40 -5.06 -1.78 5.21
N ASP A 41 -6.32 -1.43 5.35
CA ASP A 41 -7.43 -2.12 4.69
C ASP A 41 -7.35 -2.01 3.17
N LEU A 42 -6.96 -0.83 2.65
CA LEU A 42 -6.76 -0.62 1.22
C LEU A 42 -5.58 -1.43 0.65
N ILE A 43 -4.50 -1.61 1.44
CA ILE A 43 -3.38 -2.48 1.04
C ILE A 43 -3.86 -3.93 0.93
N VAL A 44 -4.63 -4.41 1.90
CA VAL A 44 -5.18 -5.78 1.88
C VAL A 44 -6.11 -5.96 0.68
N LEU A 45 -7.00 -5.00 0.41
CA LEU A 45 -7.86 -5.02 -0.77
C LEU A 45 -7.05 -5.10 -2.07
N ALA A 46 -6.01 -4.27 -2.21
CA ALA A 46 -5.12 -4.30 -3.38
C ALA A 46 -4.43 -5.67 -3.55
N ALA A 47 -4.00 -6.29 -2.45
CA ALA A 47 -3.38 -7.61 -2.47
C ALA A 47 -4.37 -8.69 -2.96
N TYR A 48 -5.62 -8.67 -2.49
CA TYR A 48 -6.66 -9.59 -2.97
C TYR A 48 -7.02 -9.36 -4.44
N LEU A 49 -7.10 -8.10 -4.89
CA LEU A 49 -7.31 -7.80 -6.31
C LEU A 49 -6.17 -8.32 -7.18
N ALA A 50 -4.92 -8.15 -6.74
CA ALA A 50 -3.76 -8.72 -7.41
C ALA A 50 -3.82 -10.26 -7.43
N LEU A 51 -4.18 -10.89 -6.32
CA LEU A 51 -4.35 -12.34 -6.23
C LEU A 51 -5.37 -12.85 -7.24
N ILE A 52 -6.56 -12.23 -7.31
CA ILE A 52 -7.61 -12.59 -8.26
C ILE A 52 -7.14 -12.38 -9.70
N ALA A 53 -6.46 -11.26 -10.00
CA ALA A 53 -5.92 -11.01 -11.33
C ALA A 53 -4.91 -12.07 -11.76
N THR A 54 -4.07 -12.54 -10.84
CA THR A 54 -3.06 -13.57 -11.14
C THR A 54 -3.63 -14.98 -11.19
N ASP A 55 -4.58 -15.32 -10.31
CA ASP A 55 -5.06 -16.70 -10.13
C ASP A 55 -6.28 -17.00 -10.99
N ALA A 56 -7.27 -16.10 -11.03
CA ALA A 56 -8.49 -16.28 -11.81
C ALA A 56 -8.33 -15.86 -13.28
N LEU A 57 -7.52 -14.83 -13.55
CA LEU A 57 -7.30 -14.28 -14.89
C LEU A 57 -5.99 -14.75 -15.54
N ALA A 58 -5.17 -15.53 -14.82
CA ALA A 58 -3.87 -16.03 -15.28
C ALA A 58 -2.91 -14.93 -15.78
N ILE A 59 -3.07 -13.70 -15.27
CA ILE A 59 -2.20 -12.58 -15.64
C ILE A 59 -0.88 -12.72 -14.88
N ASN A 60 0.25 -12.46 -15.55
CA ASN A 60 1.55 -12.44 -14.90
C ASN A 60 1.56 -11.40 -13.74
N PRO A 61 2.15 -11.71 -12.57
CA PRO A 61 2.20 -10.78 -11.44
C PRO A 61 2.68 -9.35 -11.77
N LEU A 62 3.67 -9.21 -12.67
CA LEU A 62 4.14 -7.88 -13.08
C LEU A 62 3.10 -7.14 -13.93
N ALA A 63 2.39 -7.86 -14.80
CA ALA A 63 1.32 -7.27 -15.60
C ALA A 63 0.10 -6.91 -14.73
N ALA A 64 -0.19 -7.70 -13.68
CA ALA A 64 -1.27 -7.40 -12.74
C ALA A 64 -1.05 -6.04 -12.05
N ILE A 65 0.19 -5.68 -11.72
CA ILE A 65 0.53 -4.35 -11.14
C ILE A 65 0.08 -3.21 -12.06
N ALA A 66 0.23 -3.36 -13.38
CA ALA A 66 -0.14 -2.32 -14.35
C ALA A 66 -1.66 -2.03 -14.36
N PHE A 67 -2.50 -2.96 -13.89
CA PHE A 67 -3.96 -2.77 -13.79
C PHE A 67 -4.40 -2.43 -12.37
N VAL A 68 -3.87 -3.14 -11.37
CA VAL A 68 -4.27 -2.99 -9.97
C VAL A 68 -3.80 -1.65 -9.41
N ALA A 69 -2.59 -1.19 -9.74
CA ALA A 69 -2.08 0.07 -9.21
C ALA A 69 -2.89 1.29 -9.69
N PRO A 70 -3.23 1.45 -10.99
CA PRO A 70 -4.12 2.52 -11.42
C PRO A 70 -5.53 2.43 -10.83
N ALA A 71 -6.09 1.21 -10.73
CA ALA A 71 -7.42 1.01 -10.16
C ALA A 71 -7.47 1.44 -8.69
N MET A 72 -6.49 1.01 -7.88
CA MET A 72 -6.40 1.39 -6.47
C MET A 72 -6.05 2.87 -6.28
N ALA A 73 -5.25 3.46 -7.17
CA ALA A 73 -4.99 4.90 -7.16
C ALA A 73 -6.27 5.71 -7.42
N ALA A 74 -7.07 5.31 -8.41
CA ALA A 74 -8.35 5.95 -8.71
C ALA A 74 -9.34 5.81 -7.55
N LEU A 75 -9.41 4.61 -6.94
CA LEU A 75 -10.25 4.34 -5.77
C LEU A 75 -9.82 5.19 -4.57
N GLY A 76 -8.52 5.20 -4.26
CA GLY A 76 -7.95 6.01 -3.19
C GLY A 76 -8.19 7.51 -3.38
N TYR A 77 -8.02 8.00 -4.62
CA TYR A 77 -8.35 9.38 -4.97
C TYR A 77 -9.84 9.69 -4.79
N GLY A 78 -10.72 8.79 -5.21
CA GLY A 78 -12.17 8.90 -5.03
C GLY A 78 -12.56 8.97 -3.55
N LEU A 79 -11.99 8.11 -2.71
CA LEU A 79 -12.20 8.15 -1.26
C LEU A 79 -11.67 9.44 -0.65
N GLN A 80 -10.47 9.87 -1.04
CA GLN A 80 -9.88 11.11 -0.54
C GLN A 80 -10.74 12.32 -0.92
N ARG A 81 -11.16 12.43 -2.18
CA ARG A 81 -11.95 13.56 -2.66
C ARG A 81 -13.39 13.53 -2.13
N GLY A 82 -13.97 12.34 -2.01
CA GLY A 82 -15.38 12.15 -1.69
C GLY A 82 -15.69 12.15 -0.20
N LEU A 83 -14.82 11.53 0.61
CA LEU A 83 -14.98 11.37 2.05
C LEU A 83 -14.06 12.32 2.82
N LEU A 84 -12.75 12.19 2.65
CA LEU A 84 -11.79 12.96 3.47
C LEU A 84 -11.94 14.47 3.25
N ASN A 85 -11.91 14.93 2.00
CA ASN A 85 -12.05 16.37 1.72
C ASN A 85 -13.41 16.97 2.14
N ARG A 86 -14.41 16.13 2.45
CA ARG A 86 -15.69 16.60 3.02
C ARG A 86 -15.68 16.68 4.54
N THR A 87 -14.86 15.88 5.20
CA THR A 87 -14.75 15.84 6.67
C THR A 87 -13.63 16.72 7.21
N LEU A 88 -12.66 17.12 6.37
CA LEU A 88 -11.71 18.18 6.68
C LEU A 88 -12.42 19.55 6.62
N GLY A 89 -13.06 19.94 7.72
CA GLY A 89 -13.46 21.34 8.00
C GLY A 89 -12.28 22.18 8.51
N ASP A 90 -12.45 23.51 8.59
CA ASP A 90 -11.41 24.52 8.87
C ASP A 90 -10.74 24.46 10.27
N ASP A 91 -10.83 23.35 11.00
CA ASP A 91 -10.28 23.24 12.36
C ASP A 91 -8.86 22.67 12.40
N LEU A 92 -7.97 23.41 13.05
CA LEU A 92 -6.51 23.26 12.97
C LEU A 92 -5.88 22.23 13.93
N LEU A 93 -6.64 21.50 14.75
CA LEU A 93 -6.11 20.55 15.76
C LEU A 93 -7.20 19.50 16.08
N PRO A 94 -7.01 18.15 16.14
CA PRO A 94 -5.81 17.29 16.26
C PRO A 94 -5.70 16.24 15.10
N PRO A 95 -4.77 15.25 15.13
CA PRO A 95 -4.63 14.26 14.05
C PRO A 95 -5.94 13.52 13.80
N LEU A 96 -6.50 13.66 12.59
CA LEU A 96 -7.64 12.86 12.14
C LEU A 96 -7.16 11.40 12.05
N LEU A 97 -7.70 10.57 12.95
CA LEU A 97 -7.65 9.12 12.86
C LEU A 97 -8.81 8.71 11.95
N VAL A 98 -8.50 8.48 10.66
CA VAL A 98 -9.45 7.91 9.69
C VAL A 98 -9.24 6.41 9.61
#